data_AF-A0A8C8UDB6-F1
#
_entry.id   AF-A0A8C8UDB6-F1
#
_cell.length_a   1.000
_cell.length_b   1.000
_cell.length_c   1.000
_cell.angle_alpha   90.00
_cell.angle_beta   90.00
_cell.angle_gamma   90.00
#
_symmetry.space_group_name_H-M   'P 1'
#
loop_
_entity.id
_entity.type
_entity.pdbx_description
1 polymer ?
#
loop_
_entity_poly.entity_id
_entity_poly.type
_entity_poly.pdbx_seq_one_letter_code
_entity_poly.pdbx_strand_id
1 'polypeptide(L)' 'MGKQKKTRKYATMKRMLSLRDERLKEKDRLKPKKKEKKDPSALKEREVPHITVSSIMLTIHVFTVTNHDNLHKSP' A
#
# COMPACT_ATOMS: atom_id res chain seq x y z
N MET A 1 -63.37 -21.26 -9.10
CA MET A 1 -62.18 -21.24 -8.22
C MET A 1 -61.09 -20.40 -8.88
N GLY A 2 -60.86 -19.16 -8.43
CA GLY A 2 -59.90 -18.24 -9.07
C GLY A 2 -58.44 -18.65 -8.80
N LYS A 3 -57.56 -18.49 -9.80
CA LYS A 3 -56.12 -18.81 -9.69
C LYS A 3 -55.45 -17.91 -8.64
N GLN A 4 -54.61 -18.50 -7.78
CA GLN A 4 -53.87 -17.78 -6.76
C GLN A 4 -52.85 -16.81 -7.38
N LYS A 5 -52.83 -15.56 -6.89
CA LYS A 5 -51.88 -14.54 -7.33
C LYS A 5 -50.49 -14.83 -6.78
N LYS A 6 -49.45 -14.54 -7.57
CA LYS A 6 -48.05 -14.66 -7.13
C LYS A 6 -47.74 -13.58 -6.08
N THR A 7 -47.06 -13.96 -5.01
CA THR A 7 -46.58 -13.03 -3.99
C THR A 7 -45.44 -12.18 -4.54
N ARG A 8 -45.43 -10.89 -4.19
CA ARG A 8 -44.34 -9.97 -4.55
C ARG A 8 -43.15 -10.21 -3.61
N LYS A 9 -41.94 -10.05 -4.12
CA LYS A 9 -40.71 -10.12 -3.29
C LYS A 9 -40.50 -8.78 -2.58
N TYR A 10 -40.11 -8.83 -1.31
CA TYR A 10 -39.72 -7.65 -0.54
C TYR A 10 -38.37 -7.09 -1.02
N ALA A 11 -38.17 -5.78 -0.82
CA ALA A 11 -36.93 -5.06 -1.14
C ALA A 11 -36.42 -5.25 -2.58
N THR A 12 -37.32 -5.20 -3.57
CA THR A 12 -36.91 -5.22 -4.98
C THR A 12 -36.35 -3.85 -5.37
N MET A 13 -35.03 -3.79 -5.57
CA MET A 13 -34.32 -2.58 -5.99
C MET A 13 -34.00 -2.60 -7.49
N LYS A 14 -33.69 -1.43 -8.06
CA LYS A 14 -33.16 -1.32 -9.43
C LYS A 14 -31.85 -2.11 -9.54
N ARG A 15 -31.69 -2.85 -10.63
CA ARG A 15 -30.44 -3.59 -10.89
C ARG A 15 -29.30 -2.61 -11.16
N MET A 16 -28.20 -2.78 -10.44
CA MET A 16 -26.94 -2.05 -10.64
C MET A 16 -26.01 -2.83 -11.57
N LEU A 17 -25.07 -2.15 -12.20
CA LEU A 17 -24.03 -2.77 -13.02
C LEU A 17 -23.10 -3.61 -12.13
N SER A 18 -22.77 -4.83 -12.57
CA SER A 18 -21.85 -5.70 -11.83
C SER A 18 -20.38 -5.39 -12.16
N LEU A 19 -19.46 -5.69 -11.25
CA LEU A 19 -18.01 -5.55 -11.49
C LEU A 19 -17.47 -6.52 -12.57
N ARG A 20 -18.27 -7.53 -12.96
CA ARG A 20 -17.93 -8.50 -14.00
C ARG A 20 -18.58 -8.16 -15.35
N ASP A 21 -19.34 -7.07 -15.42
CA ASP A 21 -20.00 -6.68 -16.65
C ASP A 21 -18.95 -6.33 -17.70
N GLU A 22 -19.11 -6.88 -18.90
CA GLU A 22 -18.17 -6.71 -20.01
C GLU A 22 -18.03 -5.25 -20.44
N ARG A 23 -19.09 -4.46 -20.26
CA ARG A 23 -19.12 -3.02 -20.57
C ARG A 23 -18.20 -2.20 -19.65
N LEU A 24 -17.78 -2.76 -18.51
CA LEU A 24 -16.89 -2.11 -17.57
C LEU A 24 -15.44 -2.21 -18.07
N LYS A 25 -14.79 -1.07 -18.25
CA LYS A 25 -13.37 -1.00 -18.64
C LYS A 25 -12.49 -1.54 -17.51
N GLU A 26 -11.35 -2.11 -17.86
CA GLU A 26 -10.46 -2.78 -16.90
C GLU A 26 -9.97 -1.87 -15.76
N LYS A 27 -9.74 -0.60 -16.06
CA LYS A 27 -9.41 0.45 -15.07
C LYS A 27 -10.49 0.69 -14.00
N ASP A 28 -11.77 0.44 -14.34
CA ASP A 28 -12.92 0.64 -13.47
C ASP A 28 -13.29 -0.67 -12.72
N ARG A 29 -12.64 -1.80 -13.08
CA ARG A 29 -12.75 -3.08 -12.38
C ARG A 29 -11.90 -3.04 -11.10
N LEU A 30 -12.52 -2.58 -10.01
CA LEU A 30 -11.99 -2.71 -8.63
C LEU A 30 -11.56 -4.17 -8.33
N LYS A 31 -10.69 -4.48 -7.36
CA LYS A 31 -9.22 -4.35 -7.35
C LYS A 31 -8.63 -5.73 -7.71
N PRO A 32 -7.37 -5.83 -8.16
CA PRO A 32 -6.68 -7.11 -8.28
C PRO A 32 -6.73 -7.89 -6.96
N LYS A 33 -6.90 -9.22 -7.05
CA LYS A 33 -6.98 -10.13 -5.91
C LYS A 33 -5.89 -9.77 -4.90
N LYS A 34 -6.26 -9.63 -3.62
CA LYS A 34 -5.29 -9.53 -2.53
C LYS A 34 -4.28 -10.66 -2.77
N LYS A 35 -3.01 -10.31 -2.96
CA LYS A 35 -1.92 -11.30 -2.95
C LYS A 35 -2.13 -12.15 -1.70
N GLU A 36 -2.06 -13.47 -1.84
CA GLU A 36 -2.12 -14.39 -0.71
C GLU A 36 -1.23 -13.85 0.41
N LYS A 37 -1.70 -13.96 1.66
CA LYS A 37 -0.87 -13.62 2.81
C LYS A 37 0.37 -14.50 2.70
N LYS A 38 1.49 -13.94 2.22
CA LYS A 38 2.78 -14.63 2.32
C LYS A 38 2.98 -14.96 3.79
N ASP A 39 3.40 -16.19 4.08
CA ASP A 39 3.56 -16.66 5.46
C ASP A 39 4.32 -15.61 6.28
N PRO A 40 3.83 -15.27 7.49
CA PRO A 40 4.52 -14.30 8.34
C PRO A 40 5.92 -14.80 8.75
N SER A 41 6.17 -16.12 8.62
CA SER A 41 7.46 -16.77 8.86
C SER A 41 8.44 -16.65 7.69
N ALA A 42 8.00 -16.20 6.51
CA ALA A 42 8.89 -16.05 5.36
C ALA A 42 9.72 -14.77 5.54
N LEU A 43 11.03 -14.94 5.72
CA LEU A 43 12.00 -13.83 5.76
C LEU A 43 11.85 -13.01 4.48
N LYS A 44 11.37 -11.78 4.62
CA LYS A 44 11.37 -10.80 3.53
C LYS A 44 12.78 -10.25 3.44
N GLU A 45 13.60 -10.85 2.59
CA GLU A 45 14.88 -10.27 2.18
C GLU A 45 14.58 -8.94 1.47
N ARG A 46 14.72 -7.85 2.23
CA ARG A 46 14.74 -6.49 1.70
C ARG A 46 16.19 -6.14 1.56
N GLU A 47 16.63 -5.93 0.32
CA GLU A 47 17.94 -5.35 0.05
C GLU A 47 17.97 -3.95 0.66
N VAL A 48 18.64 -3.83 1.81
CA VAL A 48 19.04 -2.55 2.38
C VAL A 48 20.39 -2.22 1.75
N PRO A 49 20.61 -1.00 1.25
CA PRO A 49 21.90 -0.62 0.70
C PRO A 49 23.00 -0.85 1.75
N HIS A 50 24.04 -1.58 1.37
CA HIS A 50 25.21 -1.79 2.22
C HIS A 50 26.01 -0.49 2.28
N ILE A 51 25.85 0.24 3.38
CA ILE A 51 26.64 1.44 3.65
C ILE A 51 28.00 0.98 4.20
N THR A 52 29.08 1.32 3.50
CA THR A 52 30.42 0.97 3.91
C THR A 52 30.84 1.74 5.16
N VAL A 53 31.63 1.11 6.02
CA VAL A 53 32.16 1.74 7.25
C VAL A 53 32.93 3.03 6.98
N SER A 54 33.60 3.13 5.82
CA SER A 54 34.31 4.33 5.38
C SER A 54 33.36 5.53 5.16
N SER A 55 32.17 5.29 4.59
CA SER A 55 31.18 6.35 4.39
C SER A 55 30.66 6.89 5.72
N ILE A 56 30.45 6.02 6.70
CA ILE A 56 29.97 6.40 8.04
C ILE A 56 31.04 7.22 8.77
N MET A 57 32.29 6.78 8.72
CA MET A 57 33.40 7.50 9.37
C MET A 57 33.64 8.88 8.76
N LEU A 58 33.50 9.03 7.44
CA LEU A 58 33.60 10.32 6.77
C LEU A 58 32.50 11.28 7.25
N THR A 59 31.26 10.79 7.37
CA THR A 59 30.13 11.60 7.87
C THR A 59 30.34 12.04 9.31
N ILE A 60 30.81 11.14 10.19
CA ILE A 60 31.12 11.48 11.59
C ILE A 60 32.24 12.52 11.65
N HIS A 61 33.30 12.36 10.87
CA HIS A 61 34.42 13.29 10.84
C HIS A 61 33.98 14.69 10.38
N VAL A 62 33.26 14.78 9.26
CA VAL A 62 32.73 16.06 8.76
C VAL A 62 31.76 16.69 9.77
N PHE A 63 30.93 15.90 10.45
CA PHE A 63 30.05 16.39 11.51
C PHE A 63 30.85 16.94 12.70
N THR A 64 31.89 16.25 13.16
CA THR A 64 32.72 16.74 14.28
C THR A 64 33.48 18.02 13.93
N VAL A 65 34.05 18.12 12.73
CA VAL A 65 34.78 19.31 12.28
C VAL A 65 33.83 20.50 12.13
N THR A 66 32.69 20.30 11.48
CA THR A 66 31.70 21.38 11.30
C THR A 66 31.10 21.85 12.62
N ASN A 67 30.85 20.96 13.59
CA ASN A 67 30.37 21.39 14.91
C ASN A 67 31.46 22.06 15.75
N HIS A 68 32.73 21.60 15.65
CA HIS A 68 33.86 22.24 16.32
C HIS A 68 34.06 23.69 15.84
N ASP A 69 33.94 23.93 14.54
CA ASP A 69 34.06 25.27 13.93
C ASP A 69 32.90 26.21 14.32
N ASN A 70 31.72 25.66 14.63
CA ASN A 70 30.57 26.44 15.11
C ASN A 70 30.68 26.82 16.60
N LEU A 71 31.44 26.06 17.41
CA LEU A 71 31.71 26.40 18.82
C LEU A 71 32.76 27.50 18.98
N HIS A 72 33.68 27.66 18.02
CA HIS A 72 34.69 28.73 18.05
C HIS A 72 34.22 30.08 17.45
N LYS A 73 32.96 30.15 16.98
CA LYS A 73 32.31 31.36 16.45
C LYS A 73 31.11 31.80 17.29
N SER A 74 31.20 31.67 18.61
CA SER A 74 30.33 32.47 19.51
C SER A 74 30.89 33.90 19.61
N PRO A 75 30.07 34.96 19.43
CA PRO A 75 30.52 36.34 19.61
C PRO A 75 30.95 36.64 21.05
#